data_AF-A0A7S2CYX3-F1
#
_entry.id   AF-A0A7S2CYX3-F1
#
_cell.length_a   1.000
_cell.length_b   1.000
_cell.length_c   1.000
_cell.angle_alpha   90.00
_cell.angle_beta   90.00
_cell.angle_gamma   90.00
#
_symmetry.space_group_name_H-M   'P 1'
#
loop_
_entity.id
_entity.type
_entity.pdbx_description
1 polymer ?
#
loop_
_entity_poly.entity_id
_entity_poly.type
_entity_poly.pdbx_seq_one_letter_code
_entity_poly.pdbx_strand_id
1 'polypeptide(L)'
;VRQVLVIVHAVHTNILPVARDVCTLWDLQEKGRRAVSLSSEVFRFLEGHLLFSDPKELLNDVADPRIDGYCSSKYDRLEMSDYSEVIHSQPMAFWGSTAVIFVFLGFPQVYFLAYPYVRKLLYPKEEIEKEEEVAKQFVSKQSRAFPGDGPGKTDELKSEVEALREEVRELKEQLAKVVAR
;
A
#
# COMPACT_ATOMS: atom_id res chain seq x y z
N VAL A 1 2.72 -5.77 5.89
CA VAL A 1 3.14 -6.90 6.75
C VAL A 1 4.58 -6.76 7.23
N ARG A 2 5.59 -6.65 6.34
CA ARG A 2 7.00 -6.51 6.74
C ARG A 2 7.28 -5.37 7.74
N GLN A 3 6.73 -4.18 7.50
CA GLN A 3 6.90 -3.04 8.43
C GLN A 3 6.35 -3.32 9.83
N VAL A 4 5.21 -4.01 9.92
CA VAL A 4 4.62 -4.42 11.22
C VAL A 4 5.51 -5.43 11.93
N LEU A 5 6.05 -6.41 11.20
CA LEU A 5 6.98 -7.39 11.75
C LEU A 5 8.26 -6.73 12.28
N VAL A 6 8.79 -5.73 11.58
CA VAL A 6 9.94 -4.95 12.04
C VAL A 6 9.63 -4.21 13.33
N ILE A 7 8.43 -3.62 13.45
CA ILE A 7 8.00 -2.91 14.66
C ILE A 7 7.81 -3.89 15.84
N VAL A 8 7.10 -5.00 15.64
CA VAL A 8 6.90 -6.02 16.69
C VAL A 8 8.25 -6.56 17.15
N HIS A 9 9.15 -6.83 16.21
CA HIS A 9 10.48 -7.30 16.55
C HIS A 9 11.30 -6.24 17.29
N ALA A 10 11.20 -4.96 16.93
CA ALA A 10 11.85 -3.86 17.65
C ALA A 10 11.35 -3.72 19.10
N VAL A 11 10.04 -3.88 19.32
CA VAL A 11 9.45 -3.92 20.67
C VAL A 11 9.98 -5.11 21.46
N HIS A 12 10.18 -6.26 20.81
CA HIS A 12 10.66 -7.47 21.48
C HIS A 12 12.15 -7.40 21.85
N THR A 13 13.01 -6.96 20.94
CA THR A 13 14.45 -6.89 21.18
C THR A 13 14.90 -5.60 21.83
N ASN A 14 13.98 -4.62 21.97
CA ASN A 14 14.26 -3.25 22.42
C ASN A 14 15.37 -2.58 21.57
N ILE A 15 15.45 -2.95 20.29
CA ILE A 15 16.40 -2.40 19.32
C ILE A 15 15.62 -1.62 18.28
N LEU A 16 15.95 -0.34 18.12
CA LEU A 16 15.33 0.52 17.12
C LEU A 16 15.72 0.03 15.71
N PRO A 17 14.78 0.04 14.74
CA PRO A 17 15.09 -0.32 13.34
C PRO A 17 16.26 0.51 12.78
N VAL A 18 16.33 1.78 13.14
CA VAL A 18 17.42 2.70 12.74
C VAL A 18 18.79 2.19 13.19
N ALA A 19 18.90 1.65 14.41
CA ALA A 19 20.17 1.12 14.91
C ALA A 19 20.66 -0.07 14.08
N ARG A 20 19.73 -0.90 13.57
CA ARG A 20 20.06 -2.03 12.66
C ARG A 20 20.43 -1.59 11.27
N ASP A 21 19.78 -0.55 10.76
CA ASP A 21 20.14 0.04 9.47
C ASP A 21 21.57 0.60 9.52
N VAL A 22 21.94 1.25 10.62
CA VAL A 22 23.32 1.72 10.86
C VAL A 22 24.31 0.55 10.93
N CYS A 23 24.00 -0.53 11.66
CA CYS A 23 24.89 -1.71 11.70
C CYS A 23 24.99 -2.42 10.35
N THR A 24 23.89 -2.50 9.60
CA THR A 24 23.89 -3.07 8.26
C THR A 24 24.74 -2.21 7.32
N LEU A 25 24.65 -0.89 7.43
CA LEU A 25 25.45 0.04 6.65
C LEU A 25 26.94 -0.10 6.98
N TRP A 26 27.28 -0.15 8.27
CA TRP A 26 28.64 -0.38 8.74
C TRP A 26 29.20 -1.72 8.25
N ASP A 27 28.40 -2.79 8.36
CA ASP A 27 28.77 -4.12 7.90
C ASP A 27 29.00 -4.14 6.38
N LEU A 28 28.16 -3.44 5.61
CA LEU A 28 28.36 -3.26 4.17
C LEU A 28 29.63 -2.47 3.84
N GLN A 29 30.02 -1.47 4.64
CA GLN A 29 31.25 -0.72 4.43
C GLN A 29 32.51 -1.55 4.73
N GLU A 30 32.49 -2.31 5.82
CA GLU A 30 33.62 -3.12 6.29
C GLU A 30 33.74 -4.45 5.51
N LYS A 31 32.64 -5.21 5.38
CA LYS A 31 32.58 -6.47 4.61
C LYS A 31 32.43 -6.25 3.11
N GLY A 32 32.01 -5.08 2.63
CA GLY A 32 31.97 -4.71 1.21
C GLY A 32 33.34 -4.64 0.53
N ARG A 33 34.43 -5.00 1.23
CA ARG A 33 35.71 -5.38 0.62
C ARG A 33 35.76 -6.83 0.14
N ARG A 34 34.83 -7.71 0.56
CA ARG A 34 34.83 -9.15 0.25
C ARG A 34 33.66 -9.63 -0.60
N ALA A 35 32.51 -8.95 -0.59
CA ALA A 35 31.36 -9.29 -1.43
C ALA A 35 30.98 -8.09 -2.31
N VAL A 36 31.51 -8.05 -3.53
CA VAL A 36 31.25 -6.99 -4.52
C VAL A 36 29.85 -7.24 -5.11
N SER A 37 28.79 -6.76 -4.45
CA SER A 37 27.47 -6.65 -5.07
C SER A 37 27.34 -5.28 -5.72
N LEU A 38 26.72 -5.20 -6.90
CA LEU A 38 26.45 -3.95 -7.64
C LEU A 38 25.82 -2.86 -6.76
N SER A 39 25.01 -3.26 -5.78
CA SER A 39 24.41 -2.36 -4.81
C SER A 39 25.42 -1.63 -3.92
N SER A 40 26.53 -2.28 -3.54
CA SER A 40 27.57 -1.66 -2.71
C SER A 40 28.36 -0.59 -3.47
N GLU A 41 28.58 -0.80 -4.77
CA GLU A 41 29.24 0.17 -5.66
C GLU A 41 28.38 1.40 -5.91
N VAL A 42 27.09 1.19 -6.23
CA VAL A 42 26.12 2.29 -6.38
C VAL A 42 25.99 3.08 -5.08
N PHE A 43 25.96 2.39 -3.94
CA PHE A 43 25.90 3.05 -2.64
C PHE A 43 27.13 3.92 -2.38
N ARG A 44 28.34 3.40 -2.61
CA ARG A 44 29.60 4.17 -2.47
C ARG A 44 29.66 5.37 -3.42
N PHE A 45 29.18 5.21 -4.65
CA PHE A 45 29.12 6.30 -5.61
C PHE A 45 28.18 7.42 -5.13
N LEU A 46 27.00 7.06 -4.65
CA LEU A 46 26.04 8.03 -4.09
C LEU A 46 26.59 8.69 -2.82
N GLU A 47 27.24 7.92 -1.95
CA GLU A 47 27.86 8.43 -0.73
C GLU A 47 28.92 9.49 -1.05
N GLY A 48 29.87 9.18 -1.95
CA GLY A 48 30.93 10.13 -2.33
C GLY A 48 30.46 11.35 -3.14
N HIS A 49 29.29 11.29 -3.78
CA HIS A 49 28.78 12.39 -4.61
C HIS A 49 27.75 13.27 -3.89
N LEU A 50 26.98 12.71 -2.95
CA LEU A 50 25.90 13.42 -2.26
C LEU A 50 26.27 13.85 -0.84
N LEU A 51 27.19 13.17 -0.16
CA LEU A 51 27.62 13.52 1.20
C LEU A 51 28.92 14.34 1.14
N PHE A 52 28.86 15.55 1.69
CA PHE A 52 30.00 16.49 1.72
C PHE A 52 31.07 16.12 2.76
N SER A 53 30.77 15.17 3.65
CA SER A 53 31.68 14.70 4.70
C SER A 53 31.66 13.18 4.74
N ASP A 54 32.84 12.57 4.83
CA ASP A 54 33.00 11.11 4.90
C ASP A 54 32.42 10.63 6.24
N PRO A 55 31.26 9.94 6.24
CA PRO A 55 30.60 9.54 7.49
C PRO A 55 31.29 8.35 8.16
N LYS A 56 32.33 7.79 7.53
CA LYS A 56 32.97 6.55 7.93
C LYS A 56 33.58 6.59 9.33
N GLU A 57 34.17 7.72 9.72
CA GLU A 57 34.76 7.88 11.05
C GLU A 57 33.66 7.85 12.12
N LEU A 58 32.62 8.65 11.93
CA LEU A 58 31.44 8.67 12.82
C LEU A 58 30.74 7.30 12.88
N LEU A 59 30.66 6.61 11.74
CA LEU A 59 30.03 5.29 11.68
C LEU A 59 30.85 4.25 12.44
N ASN A 60 32.18 4.25 12.30
CA ASN A 60 33.04 3.34 13.05
C ASN A 60 32.95 3.60 14.55
N ASP A 61 33.03 4.86 14.99
CA ASP A 61 32.98 5.22 16.42
C ASP A 61 31.70 4.73 17.11
N VAL A 62 30.60 4.68 16.37
CA VAL A 62 29.29 4.31 16.89
C VAL A 62 29.00 2.81 16.72
N ALA A 63 29.45 2.21 15.61
CA ALA A 63 29.07 0.86 15.22
C ALA A 63 30.13 -0.21 15.50
N ASP A 64 31.44 0.10 15.45
CA ASP A 64 32.50 -0.92 15.48
C ASP A 64 32.68 -1.53 16.89
N PRO A 65 32.37 -2.82 17.10
CA PRO A 65 32.51 -3.47 18.40
C PRO A 65 33.95 -3.56 18.91
N ARG A 66 34.97 -3.34 18.07
CA ARG A 66 36.38 -3.34 18.48
C ARG A 66 36.75 -2.09 19.29
N ILE A 67 35.99 -1.02 19.12
CA ILE A 67 36.18 0.27 19.80
C ILE A 67 34.99 0.64 20.68
N ASP A 68 34.28 -0.38 21.21
CA ASP A 68 33.11 -0.22 22.09
C ASP A 68 31.83 0.30 21.40
N GLY A 69 31.73 0.15 20.08
CA GLY A 69 30.52 0.38 19.31
C GLY A 69 29.42 -0.66 19.59
N TYR A 70 28.16 -0.32 19.32
CA TYR A 70 27.03 -1.14 19.75
C TYR A 70 26.68 -2.32 18.83
N CYS A 71 27.25 -2.41 17.62
CA CYS A 71 26.86 -3.45 16.68
C CYS A 71 27.36 -4.83 17.12
N SER A 72 26.41 -5.77 17.19
CA SER A 72 26.64 -7.17 17.50
C SER A 72 25.68 -8.02 16.67
N SER A 73 25.77 -9.35 16.76
CA SER A 73 24.86 -10.25 16.03
C SER A 73 23.37 -10.02 16.31
N LYS A 74 23.02 -9.35 17.42
CA LYS A 74 21.63 -8.96 17.73
C LYS A 74 21.07 -7.84 16.83
N TYR A 75 21.97 -7.09 16.19
CA TYR A 75 21.66 -5.98 15.29
C TYR A 75 21.74 -6.39 13.82
N ASP A 76 22.01 -7.68 13.54
CA ASP A 76 22.02 -8.20 12.18
C ASP A 76 20.64 -7.98 11.53
N ARG A 77 20.69 -7.87 10.20
CA ARG A 77 19.50 -7.66 9.39
C ARG A 77 18.55 -8.86 9.57
N LEU A 78 17.27 -8.56 9.78
CA LEU A 78 16.26 -9.62 9.88
C LEU A 78 16.25 -10.47 8.62
N GLU A 79 16.56 -11.76 8.77
CA GLU A 79 16.45 -12.74 7.72
C GLU A 79 15.02 -13.28 7.62
N MET A 80 14.73 -13.95 6.50
CA MET A 80 13.39 -14.50 6.31
C MET A 80 13.08 -15.61 7.32
N SER A 81 14.10 -16.36 7.74
CA SER A 81 14.07 -17.37 8.80
C SER A 81 13.61 -16.80 10.14
N ASP A 82 14.11 -15.61 10.50
CA ASP A 82 13.82 -14.98 11.80
C ASP A 82 12.34 -14.59 11.93
N TYR A 83 11.64 -14.33 10.81
CA TYR A 83 10.20 -14.04 10.88
C TYR A 83 9.40 -15.22 11.41
N SER A 84 9.81 -16.46 11.10
CA SER A 84 9.14 -17.65 11.60
C SER A 84 9.21 -17.71 13.13
N GLU A 85 10.38 -17.43 13.69
CA GLU A 85 10.59 -17.40 15.14
C GLU A 85 9.78 -16.29 15.81
N VAL A 86 9.68 -15.11 15.19
CA VAL A 86 8.85 -14.00 15.69
C VAL A 86 7.36 -14.36 15.67
N ILE A 87 6.89 -15.02 14.61
CA ILE A 87 5.49 -15.45 14.50
C ILE A 87 5.15 -16.50 15.57
N HIS A 88 6.07 -17.44 15.83
CA HIS A 88 5.88 -18.48 16.84
C HIS A 88 5.99 -17.97 18.28
N SER A 89 6.85 -16.99 18.54
CA SER A 89 7.02 -16.42 19.89
C SER A 89 5.86 -15.50 20.29
N GLN A 90 5.22 -14.79 19.35
CA GLN A 90 4.12 -13.87 19.64
C GLN A 90 2.96 -13.97 18.63
N PRO A 91 2.23 -15.10 18.61
CA PRO A 91 1.14 -15.30 17.66
C PRO A 91 0.03 -14.26 17.82
N MET A 92 -0.29 -13.86 19.06
CA MET A 92 -1.39 -12.91 19.32
C MET A 92 -1.11 -11.52 18.77
N ALA A 93 0.13 -11.02 18.87
CA ALA A 93 0.49 -9.71 18.33
C ALA A 93 0.44 -9.72 16.79
N PHE A 94 0.92 -10.80 16.18
CA PHE A 94 0.88 -10.99 14.74
C PHE A 94 -0.56 -11.10 14.20
N TRP A 95 -1.37 -11.99 14.77
CA TRP A 95 -2.76 -12.17 14.34
C TRP A 95 -3.61 -10.95 14.66
N GLY A 96 -3.42 -10.31 15.81
CA GLY A 96 -4.11 -9.08 16.18
C GLY A 96 -3.83 -7.94 15.20
N SER A 97 -2.56 -7.66 14.90
CA SER A 97 -2.20 -6.62 13.94
C SER A 97 -2.67 -6.93 12.51
N THR A 98 -2.59 -8.20 12.10
CA THR A 98 -3.10 -8.64 10.79
C THR A 98 -4.62 -8.48 10.70
N ALA A 99 -5.36 -8.84 11.75
CA ALA A 99 -6.81 -8.68 11.82
C ALA A 99 -7.20 -7.19 11.77
N VAL A 100 -6.51 -6.32 12.49
CA VAL A 100 -6.75 -4.86 12.44
C VAL A 100 -6.54 -4.33 11.02
N ILE A 101 -5.42 -4.66 10.37
CA ILE A 101 -5.15 -4.25 8.99
C ILE A 101 -6.23 -4.77 8.05
N PHE A 102 -6.62 -6.04 8.21
CA PHE A 102 -7.67 -6.63 7.41
C PHE A 102 -9.01 -5.90 7.62
N VAL A 103 -9.44 -5.64 8.85
CA VAL A 103 -10.72 -4.97 9.13
C VAL A 103 -10.76 -3.55 8.58
N PHE A 104 -9.69 -2.77 8.73
CA PHE A 104 -9.71 -1.36 8.31
C PHE A 104 -9.38 -1.15 6.84
N LEU A 105 -8.50 -1.96 6.25
CA LEU A 105 -8.00 -1.76 4.89
C LEU A 105 -8.46 -2.84 3.92
N GLY A 106 -8.42 -4.11 4.35
CA GLY A 106 -8.78 -5.24 3.48
C GLY A 106 -10.29 -5.42 3.30
N PHE A 107 -11.04 -5.36 4.39
CA PHE A 107 -12.47 -5.65 4.45
C PHE A 107 -13.29 -4.70 3.59
N PRO A 108 -13.07 -3.36 3.58
CA PRO A 108 -13.81 -2.48 2.69
C PRO A 108 -13.63 -2.84 1.21
N GLN A 109 -12.41 -3.25 0.82
CA GLN A 109 -12.10 -3.62 -0.58
C GLN A 109 -12.79 -4.94 -0.95
N VAL A 110 -12.66 -5.96 -0.10
CA VAL A 110 -13.32 -7.26 -0.31
C VAL A 110 -14.83 -7.11 -0.30
N TYR A 111 -15.38 -6.32 0.62
CA TYR A 111 -16.81 -6.04 0.71
C TYR A 111 -17.30 -5.35 -0.56
N PHE A 112 -16.62 -4.31 -1.03
CA PHE A 112 -17.01 -3.60 -2.25
C PHE A 112 -17.03 -4.53 -3.48
N LEU A 113 -16.03 -5.40 -3.61
CA LEU A 113 -15.97 -6.40 -4.68
C LEU A 113 -17.07 -7.48 -4.55
N ALA A 114 -17.35 -7.92 -3.34
CA ALA A 114 -18.37 -8.94 -3.06
C ALA A 114 -19.80 -8.41 -3.09
N TYR A 115 -19.99 -7.11 -2.85
CA TYR A 115 -21.30 -6.45 -2.75
C TYR A 115 -22.27 -6.78 -3.89
N PRO A 116 -21.90 -6.70 -5.19
CA PRO A 116 -22.83 -7.04 -6.27
C PRO A 116 -23.26 -8.52 -6.26
N TYR A 117 -22.36 -9.42 -5.89
CA TYR A 117 -22.66 -10.85 -5.78
C TYR A 117 -23.58 -11.13 -4.60
N VAL A 118 -23.28 -10.53 -3.45
CA VAL A 118 -24.08 -10.62 -2.23
C VAL A 118 -25.47 -10.03 -2.46
N ARG A 119 -25.57 -8.87 -3.13
CA ARG A 119 -26.86 -8.24 -3.48
C ARG A 119 -27.67 -9.13 -4.40
N LYS A 120 -27.05 -9.72 -5.43
CA LYS A 120 -27.74 -10.62 -6.38
C LYS A 120 -28.22 -11.91 -5.71
N LEU A 121 -27.54 -12.37 -4.67
CA LEU A 121 -27.92 -13.55 -3.90
C LEU A 121 -29.05 -13.25 -2.90
N LEU A 122 -28.99 -12.09 -2.23
CA LEU A 122 -29.94 -11.71 -1.18
C LEU A 122 -31.24 -11.11 -1.72
N TYR A 123 -31.18 -10.36 -2.82
CA TYR A 123 -32.34 -9.70 -3.41
C TYR A 123 -32.74 -10.39 -4.72
N PRO A 124 -33.85 -11.15 -4.75
CA PRO A 124 -34.36 -11.72 -5.98
C PRO A 124 -34.73 -10.61 -6.97
N LYS A 125 -34.57 -10.87 -8.27
CA LYS A 125 -34.63 -9.90 -9.37
C LYS A 125 -35.84 -8.94 -9.34
N GLU A 126 -36.99 -9.40 -8.84
CA GLU A 126 -38.24 -8.63 -8.81
C GLU A 126 -38.17 -7.38 -7.91
N GLU A 127 -37.36 -7.37 -6.86
CA GLU A 127 -37.21 -6.18 -6.01
C GLU A 127 -36.25 -5.15 -6.63
N ILE A 128 -35.26 -5.62 -7.39
CA ILE A 128 -34.30 -4.74 -8.08
C ILE A 128 -35.00 -3.97 -9.21
N GLU A 129 -35.90 -4.62 -9.95
CA GLU A 129 -36.70 -3.96 -10.98
C GLU A 129 -37.62 -2.88 -10.37
N LYS A 130 -38.22 -3.14 -9.21
CA LYS A 130 -39.03 -2.14 -8.50
C LYS A 130 -38.21 -0.94 -8.03
N GLU A 131 -37.00 -1.16 -7.50
CA GLU A 131 -36.11 -0.05 -7.11
C GLU A 131 -35.68 0.80 -8.32
N GLU A 132 -35.40 0.16 -9.47
CA GLU A 132 -35.03 0.87 -10.69
C GLU A 132 -36.21 1.67 -11.27
N GLU A 133 -37.42 1.12 -11.22
CA GLU A 133 -38.64 1.84 -11.60
C GLU A 133 -38.89 3.03 -10.67
N VAL A 134 -38.74 2.87 -9.35
CA VAL A 134 -38.89 3.96 -8.37
C VAL A 134 -37.82 5.03 -8.60
N ALA A 135 -36.56 4.67 -8.86
CA ALA A 135 -35.50 5.62 -9.16
C ALA A 135 -35.78 6.40 -10.46
N LYS A 136 -36.23 5.74 -11.53
CA LYS A 136 -36.69 6.40 -12.78
C LYS A 136 -37.89 7.31 -12.52
N GLN A 137 -38.79 6.92 -11.63
CA GLN A 137 -39.96 7.72 -11.25
C GLN A 137 -39.55 8.96 -10.43
N PHE A 138 -38.54 8.86 -9.56
CA PHE A 138 -37.97 10.00 -8.83
C PHE A 138 -37.24 10.97 -9.75
N VAL A 139 -36.39 10.48 -10.66
CA VAL A 139 -35.69 11.31 -11.65
C VAL A 139 -36.68 12.04 -12.55
N SER A 140 -37.75 11.37 -12.99
CA SER A 140 -38.80 11.99 -13.81
C SER A 140 -39.70 12.96 -13.06
N LYS A 141 -39.88 12.80 -11.74
CA LYS A 141 -40.55 13.80 -10.89
C LYS A 141 -39.65 15.00 -10.59
N GLN A 142 -38.36 14.77 -10.33
CA GLN A 142 -37.39 15.84 -10.07
C GLN A 142 -37.20 16.74 -11.29
N SER A 143 -37.18 16.16 -12.51
CA SER A 143 -37.16 16.94 -13.75
C SER A 143 -38.43 17.75 -14.00
N ARG A 144 -39.58 17.37 -13.42
CA ARG A 144 -40.81 18.18 -13.44
C ARG A 144 -40.85 19.26 -12.35
N ALA A 145 -40.23 19.00 -11.19
CA ALA A 145 -40.23 19.91 -10.04
C ALA A 145 -39.27 21.11 -10.20
N PHE A 146 -38.30 21.01 -11.11
CA PHE A 146 -37.43 22.11 -11.52
C PHE A 146 -37.73 22.53 -12.99
N PRO A 147 -38.85 23.21 -13.27
CA PRO A 147 -39.16 23.74 -14.62
C PRO A 147 -38.35 25.01 -14.95
N GLY A 148 -37.12 25.12 -14.45
CA GLY A 148 -36.48 26.40 -14.16
C GLY A 148 -35.14 26.72 -14.85
N ASP A 149 -34.77 26.04 -15.93
CA ASP A 149 -33.70 26.52 -16.80
C ASP A 149 -34.17 26.38 -18.26
N GLY A 150 -34.07 27.48 -19.01
CA GLY A 150 -34.65 27.59 -20.36
C GLY A 150 -34.14 26.53 -21.35
N PRO A 151 -34.83 26.37 -22.50
CA PRO A 151 -34.58 25.29 -23.46
C PRO A 151 -33.12 25.15 -23.91
N GLY A 152 -32.33 26.23 -23.87
CA GLY A 152 -30.90 26.19 -24.24
C GLY A 152 -30.01 25.37 -23.31
N LYS A 153 -30.31 25.31 -22.00
CA LYS A 153 -29.41 24.65 -21.03
C LYS A 153 -29.59 23.13 -21.01
N THR A 154 -30.79 22.65 -21.32
CA THR A 154 -31.08 21.22 -21.46
C THR A 154 -30.40 20.58 -22.67
N ASP A 155 -30.26 21.32 -23.77
CA ASP A 155 -29.58 20.82 -24.97
C ASP A 155 -28.07 20.79 -24.78
N GLU A 156 -27.51 21.79 -24.08
CA GLU A 156 -26.11 21.80 -23.67
C GLU A 156 -25.79 20.63 -22.74
N LEU A 157 -26.61 20.41 -21.69
CA LEU A 157 -26.44 19.28 -20.77
C LEU A 157 -26.61 17.92 -21.46
N LYS A 158 -27.52 17.80 -22.43
CA LYS A 158 -27.65 16.58 -23.24
C LYS A 158 -26.40 16.31 -24.06
N SER A 159 -25.83 17.34 -24.67
CA SER A 159 -24.60 17.20 -25.46
C SER A 159 -23.41 16.80 -24.59
N GLU A 160 -23.28 17.36 -23.38
CA GLU A 160 -22.26 16.95 -22.41
C GLU A 160 -22.45 15.51 -21.94
N VAL A 161 -23.69 15.10 -21.66
CA VAL A 161 -23.99 13.72 -21.26
C VAL A 161 -23.69 12.73 -22.38
N GLU A 162 -23.98 13.07 -23.65
CA GLU A 162 -23.62 12.23 -24.79
C GLU A 162 -22.10 12.12 -24.98
N ALA A 163 -21.37 13.23 -24.85
CA ALA A 163 -19.90 13.23 -24.91
C ALA A 163 -19.29 12.36 -23.80
N LEU A 164 -19.75 12.51 -22.55
CA LEU A 164 -19.32 11.67 -21.43
C LEU A 164 -19.67 10.18 -21.64
N ARG A 165 -20.80 9.89 -22.29
CA ARG A 165 -21.20 8.50 -22.59
C ARG A 165 -20.25 7.84 -23.59
N GLU A 166 -19.78 8.62 -24.56
CA GLU A 166 -18.80 8.19 -25.54
C GLU A 166 -17.42 7.95 -24.92
N GLU A 167 -16.94 8.86 -24.07
CA GLU A 167 -15.68 8.66 -23.34
C GLU A 167 -15.70 7.40 -22.46
N VAL A 168 -16.81 7.17 -21.74
CA VAL A 168 -16.98 5.97 -20.91
C VAL A 168 -17.01 4.70 -21.77
N ARG A 169 -17.55 4.76 -23.00
CA ARG A 169 -17.56 3.64 -23.94
C ARG A 169 -16.14 3.30 -24.41
N GLU A 170 -15.36 4.31 -24.80
CA GLU A 170 -13.96 4.12 -25.19
C GLU A 170 -13.10 3.56 -24.06
N LEU A 171 -13.24 4.09 -22.84
CA LEU A 171 -12.53 3.60 -21.65
C LEU A 171 -12.86 2.13 -21.35
N LYS A 172 -14.12 1.72 -21.51
CA LYS A 172 -14.52 0.32 -21.34
C LYS A 172 -13.89 -0.60 -22.39
N GLU A 173 -13.81 -0.17 -23.65
CA GLU A 173 -13.13 -0.95 -24.69
C GLU A 173 -11.62 -1.06 -24.43
N GLN A 174 -10.97 0.02 -23.97
CA GLN A 174 -9.56 -0.01 -23.59
C GLN A 174 -9.32 -0.96 -22.40
N LEU A 175 -10.15 -0.88 -21.36
CA LEU A 175 -10.05 -1.77 -20.20
C LEU A 175 -10.24 -3.24 -20.61
N ALA A 176 -11.20 -3.54 -21.50
CA ALA A 176 -11.40 -4.88 -22.02
C ALA A 176 -10.18 -5.42 -22.77
N LYS A 177 -9.48 -4.57 -23.55
CA LYS A 177 -8.23 -4.95 -24.24
C LYS A 177 -7.08 -5.20 -23.28
N VAL A 178 -7.00 -4.47 -22.17
CA VAL A 178 -5.97 -4.66 -21.14
C VAL A 178 -6.21 -5.93 -20.32
N VAL A 179 -7.48 -6.21 -19.97
CA VAL A 179 -7.85 -7.41 -19.19
C VAL A 179 -7.70 -8.71 -20.01
N ALA A 180 -7.78 -8.64 -21.34
CA ALA A 180 -7.61 -9.80 -22.23
C ALA A 180 -6.14 -10.16 -22.55
N ARG A 181 -5.17 -9.39 -22.05
CA ARG A 181 -3.73 -9.68 -22.14
C ARG A 181 -3.21 -10.26 -20.84
#